data_AF-A0A0W8E9K8-F1
#
_entry.id   AF-A0A0W8E9K8-F1
#
_cell.length_a   1.000
_cell.length_b   1.000
_cell.length_c   1.000
_cell.angle_alpha   90.00
_cell.angle_beta   90.00
_cell.angle_gamma   90.00
#
_symmetry.space_group_name_H-M   'P 1'
#
loop_
_entity.id
_entity.type
_entity.pdbx_description
1 polymer ?
#
loop_
_entity_poly.entity_id
_entity_poly.type
_entity_poly.pdbx_seq_one_letter_code
_entity_poly.pdbx_strand_id
1 'polypeptide(L)'
;MSRDMEMSCDESVLGRMGNGAKAAYSSSLLSLSLSRSAPLLAHPLAFGESNIKARIKNIINYKQPGFWVIVIAILAVGLSILVFTANPGKQEIDELDPIRSLAWEVIERDIANYELNPEVKIIDHKITRLELLKSFDDLADTPIDVYALEYRLLPDDLSKVVLAGGMDVDEDGWLKETCSMGSPLLVVSRNNQARELAGIVWTGESQELESAVKDLLAAKDLRRAEIENLVEENLSIIMSSPKEASNPFAYIRAHEQEYENIKKFGGEDALQYMLAQFEKGNADGLRGVIMMQLCKDLLGLRNNITDDTLSSLEWYQALDIREETLLPDFQYDGQDSIEKLVYTAEIEQNSDPYQGFTIVAAKIFGSYEEGQLLRVFATTYSARYRLYGDALDQVGGSVVPAAITYKRDSNGNYVLLDYQQSQDGSHWAPSILEFCRMPVSGQEIPGLANAIISHYSNYDDLRQLHFDNLYKHLAANGIREATLTNSRGEIQFSMSSPDRL
;
A
#
# COMPACT_ATOMS: atom_id res chain seq x y z
N MET A 1 -28.87 20.43 27.05
CA MET A 1 -27.85 20.04 28.03
C MET A 1 -28.25 20.22 29.51
N SER A 2 -29.15 21.13 29.89
CA SER A 2 -29.46 21.38 31.34
C SER A 2 -30.19 20.23 32.05
N ARG A 3 -31.11 19.53 31.36
CA ARG A 3 -31.98 18.50 31.97
C ARG A 3 -31.22 17.28 32.49
N ASP A 4 -30.28 16.76 31.71
CA ASP A 4 -29.55 15.54 32.07
C ASP A 4 -28.59 15.81 33.25
N MET A 5 -28.05 17.03 33.31
CA MET A 5 -27.23 17.50 34.43
C MET A 5 -28.06 17.61 35.72
N GLU A 6 -29.30 18.15 35.65
CA GLU A 6 -30.21 18.22 36.81
C GLU A 6 -30.61 16.82 37.30
N MET A 7 -30.86 15.87 36.40
CA MET A 7 -31.20 14.49 36.76
C MET A 7 -30.02 13.78 37.42
N SER A 8 -28.79 13.94 36.90
CA SER A 8 -27.57 13.37 37.48
C SER A 8 -27.30 13.92 38.89
N CYS A 9 -27.56 15.21 39.12
CA CYS A 9 -27.48 15.82 40.44
C CYS A 9 -28.51 15.22 41.42
N ASP A 10 -29.76 15.06 40.99
CA ASP A 10 -30.81 14.42 41.80
C ASP A 10 -30.43 12.98 42.17
N GLU A 11 -29.89 12.22 41.23
CA GLU A 11 -29.42 10.84 41.42
C GLU A 11 -28.22 10.75 42.37
N SER A 12 -27.28 11.69 42.29
CA SER A 12 -26.13 11.77 43.20
C SER A 12 -26.57 12.05 44.65
N VAL A 13 -27.56 12.92 44.84
CA VAL A 13 -28.16 13.19 46.16
C VAL A 13 -28.83 11.93 46.72
N LEU A 14 -29.62 11.21 45.91
CA LEU A 14 -30.26 9.95 46.32
C LEU A 14 -29.26 8.81 46.54
N GLY A 15 -28.14 8.81 45.81
CA GLY A 15 -27.01 7.89 46.03
C GLY A 15 -26.41 8.05 47.42
N ARG A 16 -26.27 9.29 47.91
CA ARG A 16 -25.71 9.59 49.24
C ARG A 16 -26.72 9.47 50.38
N MET A 17 -27.98 9.89 50.16
CA MET A 17 -29.00 9.94 51.22
C MET A 17 -29.81 8.64 51.37
N GLY A 18 -29.74 7.73 50.38
CA GLY A 18 -30.45 6.45 50.41
C GLY A 18 -31.93 6.55 50.03
N ASN A 19 -32.55 5.40 49.78
CA ASN A 19 -33.91 5.30 49.25
C ASN A 19 -35.00 5.91 50.16
N GLY A 20 -34.73 6.08 51.46
CA GLY A 20 -35.65 6.72 52.41
C GLY A 20 -35.82 8.22 52.20
N ALA A 21 -34.89 8.88 51.50
CA ALA A 21 -34.89 10.33 51.31
C ALA A 21 -35.74 10.82 50.14
N LYS A 22 -36.23 9.91 49.27
CA LYS A 22 -36.97 10.25 48.04
C LYS A 22 -38.19 11.13 48.28
N ALA A 23 -38.98 10.79 49.31
CA ALA A 23 -40.21 11.50 49.63
C ALA A 23 -39.91 12.93 50.11
N ALA A 24 -39.02 13.07 51.10
CA ALA A 24 -38.61 14.36 51.63
C ALA A 24 -37.97 15.25 50.57
N TYR A 25 -37.09 14.69 49.72
CA TYR A 25 -36.41 15.41 48.66
C TYR A 25 -37.38 15.89 47.57
N SER A 26 -38.31 15.02 47.14
CA SER A 26 -39.36 15.38 46.17
C SER A 26 -40.28 16.48 46.73
N SER A 27 -40.61 16.42 48.03
CA SER A 27 -41.39 17.45 48.70
C SER A 27 -40.66 18.80 48.74
N SER A 28 -39.35 18.82 48.98
CA SER A 28 -38.56 20.06 48.95
C SER A 28 -38.48 20.68 47.55
N LEU A 29 -38.32 19.87 46.50
CA LEU A 29 -38.34 20.35 45.12
C LEU A 29 -39.72 20.91 44.72
N LEU A 30 -40.79 20.22 45.13
CA LEU A 30 -42.16 20.67 44.88
C LEU A 30 -42.48 21.96 45.64
N SER A 31 -42.11 22.06 46.93
CA SER A 31 -42.35 23.26 47.72
C SER A 31 -41.60 24.46 47.17
N LEU A 32 -40.33 24.27 46.77
CA LEU A 32 -39.51 25.34 46.19
C LEU A 32 -40.10 25.84 44.87
N SER A 33 -40.66 24.94 44.06
CA SER A 33 -41.37 25.30 42.83
C SER A 33 -42.67 26.05 43.09
N LEU A 34 -43.40 25.72 44.15
CA LEU A 34 -44.67 26.38 44.48
C LEU A 34 -44.44 27.76 45.08
N SER A 35 -43.34 27.97 45.79
CA SER A 35 -42.93 29.28 46.34
C SER A 35 -42.38 30.29 45.30
N ARG A 36 -42.28 29.92 44.02
CA ARG A 36 -41.73 30.77 42.94
C ARG A 36 -42.75 31.72 42.27
N SER A 37 -43.95 31.90 42.81
CA SER A 37 -44.96 32.81 42.25
C SER A 37 -44.76 34.31 42.59
N ALA A 38 -43.52 34.77 42.78
CA ALA A 38 -43.20 36.18 42.99
C ALA A 38 -42.14 36.66 41.97
N PRO A 39 -42.35 37.80 41.27
CA PRO A 39 -41.44 38.24 40.24
C PRO A 39 -40.26 38.97 40.88
N LEU A 40 -39.08 38.34 40.87
CA LEU A 40 -37.84 39.03 41.20
C LEU A 40 -36.86 38.94 40.03
N LEU A 41 -36.56 40.14 39.52
CA LEU A 41 -35.49 40.50 38.59
C LEU A 41 -34.14 40.00 39.10
N ALA A 42 -33.75 38.79 38.70
CA ALA A 42 -32.37 38.34 38.45
C ALA A 42 -32.38 36.83 38.16
N HIS A 43 -32.39 36.45 36.88
CA HIS A 43 -32.08 35.07 36.48
C HIS A 43 -30.82 35.10 35.60
N PRO A 44 -29.75 34.36 35.95
CA PRO A 44 -28.71 34.01 34.99
C PRO A 44 -29.37 33.17 33.90
N LEU A 45 -29.16 33.53 32.64
CA LEU A 45 -29.79 32.99 31.42
C LEU A 45 -29.52 31.48 31.14
N ALA A 46 -29.05 30.71 32.12
CA ALA A 46 -28.62 29.32 31.95
C ALA A 46 -29.57 28.25 32.54
N PHE A 47 -30.68 28.64 33.17
CA PHE A 47 -31.67 27.67 33.68
C PHE A 47 -32.95 27.71 32.84
N GLY A 48 -33.02 26.79 31.87
CA GLY A 48 -34.21 26.53 31.07
C GLY A 48 -35.38 25.99 31.90
N GLU A 49 -36.57 25.92 31.29
CA GLU A 49 -37.83 25.50 31.91
C GLU A 49 -37.68 24.38 32.95
N SER A 50 -38.11 24.64 34.18
CA SER A 50 -38.00 23.68 35.28
C SER A 50 -38.94 22.51 35.06
N ASN A 51 -38.43 21.42 34.49
CA ASN A 51 -39.14 20.15 34.29
C ASN A 51 -39.27 19.34 35.60
N ILE A 52 -39.76 19.99 36.66
CA ILE A 52 -39.84 19.43 38.03
C ILE A 52 -40.67 18.15 38.06
N LYS A 53 -41.72 18.06 37.25
CA LYS A 53 -42.52 16.84 37.10
C LYS A 53 -41.66 15.66 36.62
N ALA A 54 -40.76 15.89 35.67
CA ALA A 54 -39.85 14.86 35.16
C ALA A 54 -38.80 14.47 36.21
N ARG A 55 -38.27 15.46 36.96
CA ARG A 55 -37.30 15.23 38.05
C ARG A 55 -37.90 14.43 39.20
N ILE A 56 -39.09 14.81 39.68
CA ILE A 56 -39.81 14.06 40.72
C ILE A 56 -40.11 12.62 40.24
N LYS A 57 -40.54 12.46 38.99
CA LYS A 57 -40.75 11.12 38.40
C LYS A 57 -39.46 10.30 38.37
N ASN A 58 -38.32 10.91 38.03
CA ASN A 58 -37.02 10.25 38.05
C ASN A 58 -36.61 9.84 39.48
N ILE A 59 -36.75 10.74 40.45
CA ILE A 59 -36.43 10.52 41.87
C ILE A 59 -37.22 9.34 42.47
N ILE A 60 -38.53 9.27 42.18
CA ILE A 60 -39.39 8.18 42.67
C ILE A 60 -38.92 6.84 42.07
N ASN A 61 -38.61 6.82 40.78
CA ASN A 61 -38.22 5.62 40.05
C ASN A 61 -36.75 5.23 40.23
N TYR A 62 -35.90 6.12 40.74
CA TYR A 62 -34.47 5.88 40.94
C TYR A 62 -34.24 4.64 41.79
N LYS A 63 -33.44 3.69 41.32
CA LYS A 63 -33.01 2.53 42.10
C LYS A 63 -31.51 2.62 42.23
N GLN A 64 -31.00 2.60 43.46
CA GLN A 64 -29.56 2.48 43.66
C GLN A 64 -29.08 1.20 42.96
N PRO A 65 -28.08 1.28 42.08
CA PRO A 65 -27.52 0.08 41.46
C PRO A 65 -26.96 -0.78 42.59
N GLY A 66 -27.52 -1.98 42.75
CA GLY A 66 -27.01 -2.93 43.74
C GLY A 66 -25.59 -3.33 43.38
N PHE A 67 -24.79 -3.74 44.38
CA PHE A 67 -23.45 -4.27 44.18
C PHE A 67 -23.38 -5.30 43.03
N TRP A 68 -24.42 -6.11 42.87
CA TRP A 68 -24.58 -7.09 41.79
C TRP A 68 -24.60 -6.50 40.37
N VAL A 69 -25.08 -5.28 40.17
CA VAL A 69 -25.08 -4.61 38.85
C VAL A 69 -23.65 -4.26 38.42
N ILE A 70 -22.82 -3.85 39.38
CA ILE A 70 -21.39 -3.59 39.15
C ILE A 70 -20.67 -4.90 38.83
N VAL A 71 -20.98 -5.99 39.55
CA VAL A 71 -20.42 -7.32 39.28
C VAL A 71 -20.79 -7.83 37.89
N ILE A 72 -22.04 -7.65 37.45
CA ILE A 72 -22.49 -8.04 36.11
C ILE A 72 -21.80 -7.19 35.03
N ALA A 73 -21.64 -5.88 35.25
CA ALA A 73 -20.94 -5.02 34.30
C ALA A 73 -19.45 -5.39 34.17
N ILE A 74 -18.78 -5.70 35.28
CA ILE A 74 -17.38 -6.17 35.27
C ILE A 74 -17.28 -7.54 34.58
N LEU A 75 -18.22 -8.44 34.82
CA LEU A 75 -18.27 -9.74 34.13
C LEU A 75 -18.50 -9.56 32.64
N ALA A 76 -19.41 -8.68 32.21
CA ALA A 76 -19.67 -8.42 30.80
C ALA A 76 -18.44 -7.83 30.09
N VAL A 77 -17.74 -6.89 30.73
CA VAL A 77 -16.49 -6.33 30.22
C VAL A 77 -15.40 -7.42 30.17
N GLY A 78 -15.26 -8.23 31.21
CA GLY A 78 -14.30 -9.34 31.25
C GLY A 78 -14.58 -10.42 30.20
N LEU A 79 -15.85 -10.72 29.93
CA LEU A 79 -16.28 -11.67 28.90
C LEU A 79 -16.04 -11.10 27.50
N SER A 80 -16.28 -9.80 27.29
CA SER A 80 -15.90 -9.14 26.03
C SER A 80 -14.39 -9.12 25.82
N ILE A 81 -13.60 -8.90 26.87
CA ILE A 81 -12.14 -9.00 26.78
C ILE A 81 -11.77 -10.43 26.42
N LEU A 82 -12.30 -11.45 27.08
CA LEU A 82 -12.06 -12.86 26.74
C LEU A 82 -12.47 -13.23 25.31
N VAL A 83 -13.56 -12.68 24.78
CA VAL A 83 -14.02 -12.92 23.40
C VAL A 83 -13.17 -12.17 22.38
N PHE A 84 -12.71 -10.95 22.68
CA PHE A 84 -11.85 -10.16 21.79
C PHE A 84 -10.36 -10.51 21.93
N THR A 85 -9.93 -11.12 23.05
CA THR A 85 -8.58 -11.69 23.24
C THR A 85 -8.54 -13.18 22.98
N ALA A 86 -9.70 -13.83 22.77
CA ALA A 86 -9.74 -15.13 22.13
C ALA A 86 -9.31 -14.91 20.68
N ASN A 87 -7.98 -14.88 20.53
CA ASN A 87 -7.29 -15.11 19.29
C ASN A 87 -8.03 -16.27 18.62
N PRO A 88 -8.70 -16.07 17.47
CA PRO A 88 -9.25 -17.19 16.73
C PRO A 88 -8.08 -18.15 16.60
N GLY A 89 -8.24 -19.33 17.22
CA GLY A 89 -7.14 -20.26 17.41
C GLY A 89 -6.45 -20.36 16.07
N LYS A 90 -5.15 -20.03 16.04
CA LYS A 90 -4.27 -20.12 14.88
C LYS A 90 -4.85 -21.20 13.98
N GLN A 91 -5.53 -20.80 12.92
CA GLN A 91 -5.40 -21.60 11.72
C GLN A 91 -3.91 -21.57 11.53
N GLU A 92 -3.29 -22.74 11.72
CA GLU A 92 -1.99 -22.99 11.18
C GLU A 92 -2.03 -22.36 9.79
N ILE A 93 -1.28 -21.28 9.62
CA ILE A 93 -0.72 -20.95 8.33
C ILE A 93 0.23 -22.13 8.10
N ASP A 94 -0.37 -23.27 7.75
CA ASP A 94 0.29 -24.33 7.02
C ASP A 94 0.96 -23.59 5.87
N GLU A 95 2.24 -23.88 5.69
CA GLU A 95 3.01 -23.58 4.48
C GLU A 95 2.05 -23.42 3.31
N LEU A 96 1.95 -22.20 2.77
CA LEU A 96 1.10 -21.89 1.62
C LEU A 96 1.24 -23.04 0.63
N ASP A 97 0.17 -23.80 0.41
CA ASP A 97 0.10 -24.80 -0.65
C ASP A 97 0.75 -24.15 -1.88
N PRO A 98 1.88 -24.68 -2.40
CA PRO A 98 2.65 -24.00 -3.43
C PRO A 98 1.78 -23.60 -4.63
N ILE A 99 0.71 -24.37 -4.90
CA ILE A 99 -0.25 -24.06 -5.96
C ILE A 99 -1.14 -22.86 -5.59
N ARG A 100 -1.57 -22.75 -4.33
CA ARG A 100 -2.30 -21.56 -3.85
C ARG A 100 -1.44 -20.30 -3.93
N SER A 101 -0.14 -20.40 -3.63
CA SER A 101 0.77 -19.26 -3.77
C SER A 101 0.83 -18.78 -5.23
N LEU A 102 0.97 -19.69 -6.19
CA LEU A 102 0.95 -19.36 -7.62
C LEU A 102 -0.41 -18.81 -8.08
N ALA A 103 -1.50 -19.34 -7.53
CA ALA A 103 -2.84 -18.80 -7.81
C ALA A 103 -2.98 -17.35 -7.32
N TRP A 104 -2.45 -17.03 -6.13
CA TRP A 104 -2.44 -15.67 -5.61
C TRP A 104 -1.57 -14.75 -6.44
N GLU A 105 -0.40 -15.18 -6.90
CA GLU A 105 0.44 -14.40 -7.82
C GLU A 105 -0.33 -13.96 -9.07
N VAL A 106 -1.10 -14.88 -9.66
CA VAL A 106 -1.95 -14.56 -10.82
C VAL A 106 -3.07 -13.59 -10.46
N ILE A 107 -3.72 -13.78 -9.31
CA ILE A 107 -4.81 -12.91 -8.85
C ILE A 107 -4.31 -11.51 -8.55
N GLU A 108 -3.18 -11.35 -7.86
CA GLU A 108 -2.58 -10.05 -7.56
C GLU A 108 -2.18 -9.33 -8.84
N ARG A 109 -1.63 -10.04 -9.83
CA ARG A 109 -1.35 -9.48 -11.15
C ARG A 109 -2.63 -8.98 -11.84
N ASP A 110 -3.72 -9.73 -11.75
CA ASP A 110 -4.99 -9.34 -12.35
C ASP A 110 -5.64 -8.17 -11.59
N ILE A 111 -5.62 -8.16 -10.25
CA ILE A 111 -6.05 -7.01 -9.42
C ILE A 111 -5.31 -5.75 -9.85
N ALA A 112 -3.98 -5.83 -9.89
CA ALA A 112 -3.19 -4.68 -10.19
C ALA A 112 -3.39 -4.22 -11.65
N ASN A 113 -3.81 -5.09 -12.58
CA ASN A 113 -4.24 -4.70 -13.93
C ASN A 113 -5.54 -3.89 -13.92
N TYR A 114 -6.51 -4.23 -13.06
CA TYR A 114 -7.72 -3.44 -12.87
C TYR A 114 -7.40 -2.05 -12.31
N GLU A 115 -6.51 -2.00 -11.32
CA GLU A 115 -6.12 -0.77 -10.62
C GLU A 115 -5.16 0.11 -11.43
N LEU A 116 -4.75 -0.30 -12.63
CA LEU A 116 -4.15 0.61 -13.62
C LEU A 116 -5.09 1.76 -13.98
N ASN A 117 -6.41 1.57 -13.84
CA ASN A 117 -7.35 2.67 -13.79
C ASN A 117 -7.44 3.17 -12.33
N PRO A 118 -6.98 4.40 -12.01
CA PRO A 118 -7.00 4.92 -10.64
C PRO A 118 -8.40 5.05 -10.03
N GLU A 119 -9.46 5.02 -10.86
CA GLU A 119 -10.84 5.03 -10.37
C GLU A 119 -11.36 3.65 -9.94
N VAL A 120 -10.59 2.58 -10.18
CA VAL A 120 -10.96 1.20 -9.81
C VAL A 120 -10.10 0.76 -8.64
N LYS A 121 -10.75 0.36 -7.55
CA LYS A 121 -10.06 -0.22 -6.38
C LYS A 121 -10.68 -1.54 -6.01
N ILE A 122 -9.87 -2.59 -5.92
CA ILE A 122 -10.32 -3.90 -5.45
C ILE A 122 -10.20 -3.94 -3.93
N ILE A 123 -11.34 -4.11 -3.25
CA ILE A 123 -11.42 -4.05 -1.78
C ILE A 123 -11.48 -5.43 -1.13
N ASP A 124 -11.79 -6.48 -1.90
CA ASP A 124 -11.81 -7.85 -1.43
C ASP A 124 -11.54 -8.82 -2.60
N HIS A 125 -10.98 -9.97 -2.30
CA HIS A 125 -10.71 -11.02 -3.28
C HIS A 125 -10.78 -12.41 -2.65
N LYS A 126 -11.18 -13.41 -3.44
CA LYS A 126 -11.23 -14.80 -2.97
C LYS A 126 -11.08 -15.79 -4.11
N ILE A 127 -10.41 -16.91 -3.84
CA ILE A 127 -10.42 -18.08 -4.72
C ILE A 127 -11.73 -18.86 -4.46
N THR A 128 -12.54 -19.07 -5.50
CA THR A 128 -13.75 -19.89 -5.43
C THR A 128 -13.51 -21.33 -5.88
N ARG A 129 -12.50 -21.56 -6.74
CA ARG A 129 -12.08 -22.90 -7.14
C ARG A 129 -10.59 -22.92 -7.45
N LEU A 130 -9.90 -23.92 -6.91
CA LEU A 130 -8.55 -24.29 -7.29
C LEU A 130 -8.47 -25.81 -7.30
N GLU A 131 -8.46 -26.40 -8.48
CA GLU A 131 -8.62 -27.85 -8.65
C GLU A 131 -7.72 -28.37 -9.77
N LEU A 132 -6.97 -29.44 -9.49
CA LEU A 132 -6.20 -30.15 -10.52
C LEU A 132 -7.14 -30.79 -11.54
N LEU A 133 -7.04 -30.38 -12.79
CA LEU A 133 -7.83 -30.94 -13.89
C LEU A 133 -7.12 -32.12 -14.56
N LYS A 134 -5.84 -31.95 -14.85
CA LYS A 134 -5.06 -32.92 -15.62
C LYS A 134 -3.59 -32.82 -15.31
N SER A 135 -2.92 -33.97 -15.29
CA SER A 135 -1.47 -34.07 -15.22
C SER A 135 -0.94 -34.69 -16.52
N PHE A 136 0.24 -34.24 -16.92
CA PHE A 136 0.95 -34.67 -18.10
C PHE A 136 2.39 -34.99 -17.73
N ASP A 137 2.77 -36.27 -17.79
CA ASP A 137 4.12 -36.69 -17.40
C ASP A 137 5.12 -36.63 -18.57
N ASP A 138 4.64 -36.55 -19.82
CA ASP A 138 5.47 -36.71 -21.03
C ASP A 138 5.47 -35.47 -21.97
N LEU A 139 4.99 -34.30 -21.49
CA LEU A 139 4.93 -33.07 -22.32
C LEU A 139 6.19 -32.22 -22.29
N ALA A 140 7.00 -32.34 -21.24
CA ALA A 140 8.23 -31.61 -21.04
C ALA A 140 9.21 -32.45 -20.20
N ASP A 141 10.42 -31.95 -19.97
CA ASP A 141 11.41 -32.61 -19.11
C ASP A 141 10.92 -32.81 -17.66
N THR A 142 9.94 -32.01 -17.25
CA THR A 142 9.31 -32.04 -15.95
C THR A 142 7.80 -32.25 -16.12
N PRO A 143 7.14 -33.07 -15.29
CA PRO A 143 5.70 -33.25 -15.36
C PRO A 143 4.95 -31.92 -15.24
N ILE A 144 3.84 -31.79 -15.95
CA ILE A 144 3.01 -30.59 -16.02
C ILE A 144 1.65 -30.89 -15.42
N ASP A 145 1.25 -30.08 -14.44
CA ASP A 145 -0.07 -30.12 -13.83
C ASP A 145 -0.89 -28.91 -14.30
N VAL A 146 -2.15 -29.12 -14.65
CA VAL A 146 -3.07 -28.07 -15.09
C VAL A 146 -4.19 -27.92 -14.07
N TYR A 147 -4.31 -26.73 -13.48
CA TYR A 147 -5.32 -26.41 -12.48
C TYR A 147 -6.39 -25.48 -13.04
N ALA A 148 -7.65 -25.74 -12.74
CA ALA A 148 -8.70 -24.73 -12.85
C ALA A 148 -8.51 -23.70 -11.75
N LEU A 149 -8.49 -22.43 -12.13
CA LEU A 149 -8.51 -21.30 -11.20
C LEU A 149 -9.79 -20.49 -11.44
N GLU A 150 -10.65 -20.41 -10.44
CA GLU A 150 -11.79 -19.49 -10.40
C GLU A 150 -11.65 -18.60 -9.17
N TYR A 151 -11.83 -17.30 -9.35
CA TYR A 151 -11.68 -16.32 -8.28
C TYR A 151 -12.67 -15.16 -8.45
N ARG A 152 -12.85 -14.38 -7.39
CA ARG A 152 -13.76 -13.23 -7.37
C ARG A 152 -13.01 -12.03 -6.87
N LEU A 153 -13.21 -10.90 -7.53
CA LEU A 153 -12.68 -9.59 -7.11
C LEU A 153 -13.85 -8.66 -6.83
N LEU A 154 -13.87 -8.02 -5.66
CA LEU A 154 -14.88 -7.05 -5.29
C LEU A 154 -14.31 -5.64 -5.48
N PRO A 155 -14.78 -4.89 -6.48
CA PRO A 155 -14.46 -3.47 -6.58
C PRO A 155 -15.23 -2.68 -5.50
N ASP A 156 -14.69 -1.54 -5.08
CA ASP A 156 -15.42 -0.59 -4.23
C ASP A 156 -16.60 0.07 -4.95
N ASP A 157 -16.44 0.37 -6.24
CA ASP A 157 -17.46 0.88 -7.13
C ASP A 157 -17.41 0.17 -8.49
N LEU A 158 -18.34 -0.77 -8.69
CA LEU A 158 -18.47 -1.52 -9.95
C LEU A 158 -18.69 -0.61 -11.17
N SER A 159 -19.28 0.58 -11.01
CA SER A 159 -19.55 1.49 -12.13
C SER A 159 -18.27 2.11 -12.72
N LYS A 160 -17.15 2.02 -11.99
CA LYS A 160 -15.82 2.47 -12.43
C LYS A 160 -15.08 1.40 -13.22
N VAL A 161 -15.53 0.15 -13.14
CA VAL A 161 -14.91 -0.97 -13.86
C VAL A 161 -15.39 -0.99 -15.30
N VAL A 162 -14.45 -0.91 -16.24
CA VAL A 162 -14.76 -1.08 -17.67
C VAL A 162 -14.93 -2.57 -17.96
N LEU A 163 -16.18 -3.03 -18.05
CA LEU A 163 -16.51 -4.40 -18.45
C LEU A 163 -16.37 -4.53 -19.97
N ALA A 164 -15.21 -5.02 -20.43
CA ALA A 164 -14.91 -5.26 -21.85
C ALA A 164 -14.66 -6.75 -22.11
N GLY A 165 -14.64 -7.17 -23.38
CA GLY A 165 -14.11 -8.48 -23.75
C GLY A 165 -14.76 -9.67 -23.03
N GLY A 166 -16.08 -9.68 -22.83
CA GLY A 166 -16.80 -10.84 -22.27
C GLY A 166 -16.63 -11.07 -20.77
N MET A 167 -16.18 -10.06 -20.01
CA MET A 167 -16.13 -10.10 -18.54
C MET A 167 -17.52 -10.27 -17.93
N ASP A 168 -17.59 -10.99 -16.82
CA ASP A 168 -18.84 -11.33 -16.12
C ASP A 168 -18.80 -10.86 -14.66
N VAL A 169 -19.96 -10.55 -14.12
CA VAL A 169 -20.13 -10.06 -12.75
C VAL A 169 -21.23 -10.86 -12.09
N ASP A 170 -21.02 -11.32 -10.85
CA ASP A 170 -22.06 -12.02 -10.12
C ASP A 170 -23.12 -11.06 -9.54
N GLU A 171 -24.18 -11.64 -8.97
CA GLU A 171 -25.33 -10.90 -8.45
C GLU A 171 -24.97 -9.97 -7.28
N ASP A 172 -23.85 -10.25 -6.60
CA ASP A 172 -23.34 -9.49 -5.46
C ASP A 172 -22.33 -8.41 -5.88
N GLY A 173 -22.10 -8.23 -7.19
CA GLY A 173 -21.20 -7.21 -7.73
C GLY A 173 -19.73 -7.63 -7.80
N TRP A 174 -19.42 -8.91 -7.61
CA TRP A 174 -18.05 -9.39 -7.76
C TRP A 174 -17.72 -9.67 -9.22
N LEU A 175 -16.58 -9.15 -9.65
CA LEU A 175 -15.98 -9.48 -10.93
C LEU A 175 -15.55 -10.95 -10.92
N LYS A 176 -15.80 -11.64 -12.02
CA LYS A 176 -15.37 -13.03 -12.25
C LYS A 176 -14.12 -13.04 -13.11
N GLU A 177 -13.30 -14.08 -12.95
CA GLU A 177 -12.07 -14.30 -13.72
C GLU A 177 -12.32 -14.59 -15.22
N THR A 178 -13.58 -14.86 -15.59
CA THR A 178 -13.98 -15.24 -16.94
C THR A 178 -13.95 -14.04 -17.89
N CYS A 179 -13.41 -14.22 -19.08
CA CYS A 179 -13.50 -13.27 -20.18
C CYS A 179 -14.01 -13.97 -21.47
N SER A 180 -13.94 -13.29 -22.62
CA SER A 180 -14.30 -13.86 -23.93
C SER A 180 -13.44 -15.07 -24.31
N MET A 181 -12.28 -15.23 -23.68
CA MET A 181 -11.41 -16.40 -23.81
C MET A 181 -11.79 -17.52 -22.83
N GLY A 182 -12.82 -17.38 -21.99
CA GLY A 182 -13.23 -18.37 -20.99
C GLY A 182 -12.57 -18.15 -19.63
N SER A 183 -12.41 -19.24 -18.85
CA SER A 183 -11.75 -19.24 -17.54
C SER A 183 -10.24 -19.53 -17.68
N PRO A 184 -9.40 -19.01 -16.77
CA PRO A 184 -7.97 -19.28 -16.77
C PRO A 184 -7.67 -20.68 -16.21
N LEU A 185 -6.71 -21.34 -16.85
CA LEU A 185 -6.11 -22.59 -16.41
C LEU A 185 -4.64 -22.36 -16.11
N LEU A 186 -4.24 -22.62 -14.87
CA LEU A 186 -2.84 -22.52 -14.46
C LEU A 186 -2.07 -23.74 -14.96
N VAL A 187 -1.02 -23.51 -15.73
CA VAL A 187 -0.10 -24.55 -16.17
C VAL A 187 1.13 -24.50 -15.27
N VAL A 188 1.36 -25.55 -14.49
CA VAL A 188 2.37 -25.58 -13.43
C VAL A 188 3.36 -26.72 -13.70
N SER A 189 4.65 -26.43 -13.68
CA SER A 189 5.68 -27.47 -13.72
C SER A 189 5.90 -28.06 -12.33
N ARG A 190 6.04 -29.39 -12.29
CA ARG A 190 6.23 -30.17 -11.07
C ARG A 190 7.65 -30.68 -10.97
N ASN A 191 8.45 -29.99 -10.15
CA ASN A 191 9.75 -30.46 -9.71
C ASN A 191 9.68 -31.09 -8.31
N ASN A 192 10.65 -31.95 -7.98
CA ASN A 192 10.69 -32.68 -6.70
C ASN A 192 10.82 -31.77 -5.47
N GLN A 193 11.15 -30.49 -5.64
CA GLN A 193 11.32 -29.51 -4.55
C GLN A 193 10.66 -28.15 -4.81
N ALA A 194 10.00 -27.94 -5.95
CA ALA A 194 9.37 -26.67 -6.30
C ALA A 194 8.19 -26.84 -7.27
N ARG A 195 7.30 -25.84 -7.28
CA ARG A 195 6.23 -25.65 -8.27
C ARG A 195 6.47 -24.31 -8.93
N GLU A 196 6.46 -24.26 -10.25
CA GLU A 196 6.67 -23.02 -11.01
C GLU A 196 5.51 -22.82 -12.00
N LEU A 197 4.99 -21.60 -12.09
CA LEU A 197 3.99 -21.25 -13.09
C LEU A 197 4.65 -21.21 -14.48
N ALA A 198 4.28 -22.14 -15.35
CA ALA A 198 4.69 -22.12 -16.75
C ALA A 198 3.91 -21.09 -17.55
N GLY A 199 2.66 -20.82 -17.17
CA GLY A 199 1.80 -19.80 -17.77
C GLY A 199 0.32 -20.08 -17.57
N ILE A 200 -0.52 -19.38 -18.34
CA ILE A 200 -1.98 -19.51 -18.30
C ILE A 200 -2.49 -19.90 -19.69
N VAL A 201 -3.37 -20.89 -19.73
CA VAL A 201 -4.16 -21.26 -20.91
C VAL A 201 -5.63 -20.93 -20.64
N TRP A 202 -6.39 -20.60 -21.67
CA TRP A 202 -7.79 -20.21 -21.51
C TRP A 202 -8.77 -21.26 -22.03
N THR A 203 -9.87 -21.53 -21.31
CA THR A 203 -10.82 -22.61 -21.68
C THR A 203 -11.60 -22.36 -22.97
N GLY A 204 -11.66 -21.12 -23.45
CA GLY A 204 -12.36 -20.71 -24.68
C GLY A 204 -11.51 -20.82 -25.94
N GLU A 205 -10.26 -21.24 -25.83
CA GLU A 205 -9.46 -21.62 -27.00
C GLU A 205 -10.12 -22.83 -27.68
N SER A 206 -10.27 -22.76 -29.01
CA SER A 206 -10.98 -23.79 -29.79
C SER A 206 -10.19 -25.09 -29.97
N GLN A 207 -9.01 -25.18 -29.36
CA GLN A 207 -8.06 -26.28 -29.45
C GLN A 207 -8.19 -27.22 -28.24
N GLU A 208 -7.78 -28.48 -28.38
CA GLU A 208 -7.74 -29.42 -27.25
C GLU A 208 -6.72 -28.96 -26.19
N LEU A 209 -7.06 -29.12 -24.90
CA LEU A 209 -6.25 -28.66 -23.77
C LEU A 209 -4.77 -29.08 -23.85
N GLU A 210 -4.50 -30.33 -24.23
CA GLU A 210 -3.12 -30.81 -24.37
C GLU A 210 -2.34 -30.05 -25.44
N SER A 211 -3.02 -29.68 -26.53
CA SER A 211 -2.40 -28.93 -27.63
C SER A 211 -2.13 -27.48 -27.21
N ALA A 212 -3.06 -26.84 -26.52
CA ALA A 212 -2.87 -25.49 -26.00
C ALA A 212 -1.71 -25.42 -24.98
N VAL A 213 -1.61 -26.43 -24.09
CA VAL A 213 -0.47 -26.56 -23.17
C VAL A 213 0.84 -26.77 -23.94
N LYS A 214 0.85 -27.61 -25.00
CA LYS A 214 2.04 -27.77 -25.85
C LYS A 214 2.45 -26.48 -26.53
N ASP A 215 1.51 -25.71 -27.06
CA ASP A 215 1.79 -24.43 -27.73
C ASP A 215 2.34 -23.39 -26.74
N LEU A 216 1.81 -23.34 -25.51
CA LEU A 216 2.36 -22.50 -24.42
C LEU A 216 3.80 -22.90 -24.08
N LEU A 217 4.06 -24.18 -23.87
CA LEU A 217 5.40 -24.68 -23.53
C LEU A 217 6.39 -24.44 -24.67
N ALA A 218 5.97 -24.69 -25.91
CA ALA A 218 6.78 -24.43 -27.10
C ALA A 218 7.10 -22.94 -27.26
N ALA A 219 6.17 -22.04 -26.95
CA ALA A 219 6.42 -20.60 -26.95
C ALA A 219 7.42 -20.20 -25.86
N LYS A 220 7.33 -20.79 -24.66
CA LYS A 220 8.31 -20.59 -23.58
C LYS A 220 9.71 -21.09 -23.99
N ASP A 221 9.79 -22.27 -24.59
CA ASP A 221 11.05 -22.84 -25.07
C ASP A 221 11.66 -22.02 -26.22
N LEU A 222 10.82 -21.53 -27.14
CA LEU A 222 11.27 -20.69 -28.25
C LEU A 222 11.81 -19.34 -27.74
N ARG A 223 11.09 -18.69 -26.83
CA ARG A 223 11.57 -17.47 -26.16
C ARG A 223 12.88 -17.72 -25.42
N ARG A 224 12.98 -18.82 -24.67
CA ARG A 224 14.22 -19.21 -24.02
C ARG A 224 15.35 -19.31 -25.04
N ALA A 225 15.18 -20.08 -26.11
CA ALA A 225 16.18 -20.24 -27.17
C ALA A 225 16.58 -18.91 -27.84
N GLU A 226 15.63 -18.00 -28.05
CA GLU A 226 15.89 -16.64 -28.56
C GLU A 226 16.78 -15.85 -27.59
N ILE A 227 16.51 -15.91 -26.29
CA ILE A 227 17.35 -15.28 -25.26
C ILE A 227 18.73 -15.93 -25.17
N GLU A 228 18.82 -17.26 -25.22
CA GLU A 228 20.11 -17.96 -25.23
C GLU A 228 20.97 -17.50 -26.44
N ASN A 229 20.38 -17.44 -27.63
CA ASN A 229 21.06 -16.94 -28.83
C ASN A 229 21.45 -15.47 -28.70
N LEU A 230 20.56 -14.62 -28.19
CA LEU A 230 20.83 -13.20 -27.94
C LEU A 230 22.06 -13.05 -27.03
N VAL A 231 22.11 -13.78 -25.92
CA VAL A 231 23.24 -13.73 -24.99
C VAL A 231 24.52 -14.22 -25.67
N GLU A 232 24.50 -15.39 -26.30
CA GLU A 232 25.70 -16.00 -26.88
C GLU A 232 26.27 -15.20 -28.06
N GLU A 233 25.44 -14.69 -28.95
CA GLU A 233 25.88 -13.86 -30.08
C GLU A 233 26.56 -12.59 -29.58
N ASN A 234 25.92 -11.86 -28.65
CA ASN A 234 26.48 -10.62 -28.11
C ASN A 234 27.75 -10.88 -27.28
N LEU A 235 27.77 -11.91 -26.42
CA LEU A 235 28.98 -12.29 -25.68
C LEU A 235 30.14 -12.65 -26.62
N SER A 236 29.86 -13.36 -27.71
CA SER A 236 30.89 -13.74 -28.69
C SER A 236 31.55 -12.51 -29.33
N ILE A 237 30.76 -11.46 -29.63
CA ILE A 237 31.25 -10.21 -30.17
C ILE A 237 32.08 -9.48 -29.12
N ILE A 238 31.56 -9.33 -27.90
CA ILE A 238 32.26 -8.67 -26.79
C ILE A 238 33.61 -9.35 -26.55
N MET A 239 33.67 -10.68 -26.53
CA MET A 239 34.91 -11.43 -26.26
C MET A 239 35.90 -11.42 -27.44
N SER A 240 35.47 -11.03 -28.65
CA SER A 240 36.32 -11.09 -29.84
C SER A 240 37.39 -10.00 -29.90
N SER A 241 37.17 -8.87 -29.22
CA SER A 241 38.08 -7.73 -29.17
C SER A 241 37.88 -6.83 -27.94
N PRO A 242 38.92 -6.07 -27.52
CA PRO A 242 40.26 -6.00 -28.08
C PRO A 242 41.18 -7.12 -27.55
N LYS A 243 41.76 -7.94 -28.44
CA LYS A 243 42.60 -9.11 -28.08
C LYS A 243 43.87 -8.80 -27.29
N GLU A 244 44.36 -7.57 -27.40
CA GLU A 244 45.60 -7.11 -26.74
C GLU A 244 45.35 -6.63 -25.30
N ALA A 245 44.10 -6.52 -24.87
CA ALA A 245 43.78 -6.02 -23.55
C ALA A 245 43.86 -7.13 -22.50
N SER A 246 44.66 -6.93 -21.46
CA SER A 246 44.65 -7.80 -20.27
C SER A 246 43.49 -7.52 -19.31
N ASN A 247 42.80 -6.39 -19.49
CA ASN A 247 41.69 -5.97 -18.62
C ASN A 247 40.34 -6.34 -19.26
N PRO A 248 39.54 -7.25 -18.64
CA PRO A 248 38.21 -7.62 -19.11
C PRO A 248 37.27 -6.44 -19.37
N PHE A 249 37.33 -5.37 -18.55
CA PHE A 249 36.49 -4.18 -18.73
C PHE A 249 36.81 -3.40 -20.02
N ALA A 250 37.97 -3.61 -20.63
CA ALA A 250 38.27 -3.03 -21.94
C ALA A 250 37.43 -3.65 -23.06
N TYR A 251 37.04 -4.93 -22.93
CA TYR A 251 36.16 -5.61 -23.87
C TYR A 251 34.74 -5.04 -23.76
N ILE A 252 34.22 -4.90 -22.53
CA ILE A 252 32.89 -4.29 -22.29
C ILE A 252 32.82 -2.87 -22.86
N ARG A 253 33.82 -2.01 -22.58
CA ARG A 253 33.83 -0.63 -23.11
C ARG A 253 33.94 -0.54 -24.63
N ALA A 254 34.60 -1.51 -25.28
CA ALA A 254 34.71 -1.54 -26.74
C ALA A 254 33.41 -2.01 -27.41
N HIS A 255 32.53 -2.68 -26.65
CA HIS A 255 31.33 -3.37 -27.11
C HIS A 255 30.12 -3.04 -26.22
N GLU A 256 29.95 -1.75 -25.91
CA GLU A 256 28.88 -1.25 -25.03
C GLU A 256 27.50 -1.54 -25.63
N GLN A 257 27.36 -1.49 -26.96
CA GLN A 257 26.09 -1.78 -27.63
C GLN A 257 25.65 -3.24 -27.42
N GLU A 258 26.57 -4.19 -27.59
CA GLU A 258 26.28 -5.62 -27.40
C GLU A 258 25.99 -5.94 -25.93
N TYR A 259 26.71 -5.29 -25.02
CA TYR A 259 26.49 -5.40 -23.59
C TYR A 259 25.08 -4.90 -23.20
N GLU A 260 24.68 -3.72 -23.68
CA GLU A 260 23.36 -3.15 -23.42
C GLU A 260 22.23 -3.89 -24.14
N ASN A 261 22.49 -4.53 -25.29
CA ASN A 261 21.50 -5.37 -25.96
C ASN A 261 21.05 -6.53 -25.07
N ILE A 262 22.00 -7.21 -24.40
CA ILE A 262 21.69 -8.31 -23.49
C ILE A 262 20.79 -7.81 -22.36
N LYS A 263 21.13 -6.66 -21.75
CA LYS A 263 20.35 -6.09 -20.65
C LYS A 263 18.95 -5.69 -21.08
N LYS A 264 18.84 -4.99 -22.20
CA LYS A 264 17.58 -4.40 -22.69
C LYS A 264 16.59 -5.45 -23.21
N PHE A 265 17.07 -6.47 -23.93
CA PHE A 265 16.21 -7.45 -24.59
C PHE A 265 16.17 -8.80 -23.85
N GLY A 266 17.13 -9.05 -22.95
CA GLY A 266 17.22 -10.30 -22.20
C GLY A 266 16.55 -10.28 -20.84
N GLY A 267 16.68 -9.19 -20.07
CA GLY A 267 16.07 -9.04 -18.74
C GLY A 267 16.35 -10.22 -17.79
N GLU A 268 15.33 -10.66 -17.06
CA GLU A 268 15.42 -11.76 -16.09
C GLU A 268 15.75 -13.11 -16.76
N ASP A 269 15.25 -13.37 -17.97
CA ASP A 269 15.52 -14.61 -18.71
C ASP A 269 17.02 -14.74 -19.03
N ALA A 270 17.68 -13.63 -19.40
CA ALA A 270 19.12 -13.61 -19.63
C ALA A 270 19.92 -13.77 -18.34
N LEU A 271 19.47 -13.16 -17.24
CA LEU A 271 20.07 -13.36 -15.92
C LEU A 271 20.04 -14.84 -15.53
N GLN A 272 18.87 -15.49 -15.62
CA GLN A 272 18.71 -16.91 -15.31
C GLN A 272 19.60 -17.79 -16.20
N TYR A 273 19.65 -17.50 -17.50
CA TYR A 273 20.54 -18.22 -18.43
C TYR A 273 22.01 -18.11 -18.02
N MET A 274 22.50 -16.90 -17.74
CA MET A 274 23.89 -16.68 -17.36
C MET A 274 24.24 -17.36 -16.02
N LEU A 275 23.36 -17.29 -15.02
CA LEU A 275 23.51 -18.01 -13.75
C LEU A 275 23.59 -19.53 -13.97
N ALA A 276 22.78 -20.08 -14.89
CA ALA A 276 22.87 -21.49 -15.27
C ALA A 276 24.18 -21.85 -15.99
N GLN A 277 24.83 -20.91 -16.70
CA GLN A 277 26.16 -21.14 -17.26
C GLN A 277 27.24 -21.23 -16.19
N PHE A 278 27.11 -20.49 -15.08
CA PHE A 278 27.99 -20.65 -13.92
C PHE A 278 27.85 -22.04 -13.30
N GLU A 279 26.63 -22.52 -13.09
CA GLU A 279 26.36 -23.86 -12.57
C GLU A 279 26.97 -24.97 -13.44
N LYS A 280 26.90 -24.82 -14.76
CA LYS A 280 27.45 -25.75 -15.75
C LYS A 280 28.98 -25.68 -15.88
N GLY A 281 29.64 -24.72 -15.24
CA GLY A 281 31.09 -24.49 -15.36
C GLY A 281 31.51 -23.82 -16.67
N ASN A 282 30.58 -23.20 -17.41
CA ASN A 282 30.81 -22.50 -18.67
C ASN A 282 31.09 -20.99 -18.47
N ALA A 283 31.57 -20.61 -17.28
CA ALA A 283 31.71 -19.23 -16.84
C ALA A 283 33.12 -18.92 -16.30
N ASP A 284 34.14 -19.36 -17.03
CA ASP A 284 35.54 -19.14 -16.69
C ASP A 284 36.19 -18.00 -17.48
N GLY A 285 37.36 -17.55 -17.02
CA GLY A 285 38.19 -16.55 -17.69
C GLY A 285 37.44 -15.25 -18.04
N LEU A 286 37.68 -14.74 -19.25
CA LEU A 286 37.04 -13.52 -19.76
C LEU A 286 35.51 -13.63 -19.81
N ARG A 287 34.99 -14.80 -20.20
CA ARG A 287 33.56 -15.06 -20.32
C ARG A 287 32.86 -14.94 -18.97
N GLY A 288 33.41 -15.59 -17.95
CA GLY A 288 32.91 -15.52 -16.57
C GLY A 288 32.87 -14.10 -16.03
N VAL A 289 33.92 -13.31 -16.27
CA VAL A 289 33.97 -11.92 -15.79
C VAL A 289 32.92 -11.03 -16.46
N ILE A 290 32.70 -11.18 -17.78
CA ILE A 290 31.67 -10.41 -18.49
C ILE A 290 30.27 -10.83 -18.03
N MET A 291 29.99 -12.13 -17.92
CA MET A 291 28.69 -12.61 -17.42
C MET A 291 28.42 -12.20 -15.98
N MET A 292 29.43 -12.24 -15.10
CA MET A 292 29.30 -11.74 -13.73
C MET A 292 28.90 -10.25 -13.73
N GLN A 293 29.55 -9.42 -14.55
CA GLN A 293 29.22 -8.00 -14.61
C GLN A 293 27.79 -7.76 -15.14
N LEU A 294 27.38 -8.49 -16.18
CA LEU A 294 26.00 -8.45 -16.68
C LEU A 294 25.00 -8.89 -15.60
N CYS A 295 25.29 -9.96 -14.85
CA CYS A 295 24.42 -10.41 -13.77
C CYS A 295 24.34 -9.38 -12.64
N LYS A 296 25.47 -8.78 -12.23
CA LYS A 296 25.49 -7.70 -11.23
C LYS A 296 24.62 -6.51 -11.69
N ASP A 297 24.74 -6.10 -12.94
CA ASP A 297 23.95 -5.00 -13.51
C ASP A 297 22.45 -5.32 -13.58
N LEU A 298 22.09 -6.56 -13.96
CA LEU A 298 20.70 -7.02 -14.03
C LEU A 298 20.07 -7.19 -12.63
N LEU A 299 20.85 -7.71 -11.67
CA LEU A 299 20.40 -7.88 -10.28
C LEU A 299 20.23 -6.53 -9.57
N GLY A 300 21.09 -5.54 -9.86
CA GLY A 300 21.09 -4.26 -9.17
C GLY A 300 21.23 -4.46 -7.65
N LEU A 301 20.32 -3.89 -6.87
CA LEU A 301 20.31 -4.04 -5.41
C LEU A 301 19.99 -5.46 -4.93
N ARG A 302 19.45 -6.34 -5.79
CA ARG A 302 19.24 -7.76 -5.46
C ARG A 302 20.56 -8.52 -5.27
N ASN A 303 21.67 -8.02 -5.81
CA ASN A 303 22.99 -8.58 -5.55
C ASN A 303 23.42 -8.24 -4.11
N ASN A 304 23.54 -9.28 -3.27
CA ASN A 304 23.98 -9.14 -1.87
C ASN A 304 25.49 -8.89 -1.72
N ILE A 305 26.29 -9.10 -2.76
CA ILE A 305 27.75 -9.03 -2.70
C ILE A 305 28.25 -7.63 -3.06
N THR A 306 28.97 -7.00 -2.14
CA THR A 306 29.65 -5.71 -2.33
C THR A 306 31.16 -5.83 -2.54
N ASP A 307 31.74 -7.03 -2.39
CA ASP A 307 33.17 -7.25 -2.60
C ASP A 307 33.48 -7.41 -4.10
N ASP A 308 34.04 -6.36 -4.69
CA ASP A 308 34.43 -6.34 -6.11
C ASP A 308 35.78 -7.02 -6.39
N THR A 309 36.43 -7.59 -5.38
CA THR A 309 37.70 -8.32 -5.54
C THR A 309 37.52 -9.81 -5.85
N LEU A 310 36.31 -10.34 -5.68
CA LEU A 310 36.00 -11.74 -5.94
C LEU A 310 36.17 -12.09 -7.43
N SER A 311 36.67 -13.30 -7.70
CA SER A 311 36.57 -13.89 -9.02
C SER A 311 35.11 -14.18 -9.41
N SER A 312 34.84 -14.37 -10.70
CA SER A 312 33.49 -14.65 -11.18
C SER A 312 32.87 -15.90 -10.55
N LEU A 313 33.67 -16.93 -10.26
CA LEU A 313 33.20 -18.14 -9.60
C LEU A 313 32.96 -17.95 -8.10
N GLU A 314 33.86 -17.25 -7.40
CA GLU A 314 33.69 -16.93 -5.98
C GLU A 314 32.47 -16.04 -5.75
N TRP A 315 32.25 -15.06 -6.63
CA TRP A 315 31.04 -14.25 -6.62
C TRP A 315 29.78 -15.11 -6.78
N TYR A 316 29.73 -15.98 -7.79
CA TYR A 316 28.55 -16.84 -8.00
C TYR A 316 28.29 -17.79 -6.82
N GLN A 317 29.34 -18.37 -6.23
CA GLN A 317 29.21 -19.26 -5.07
C GLN A 317 28.75 -18.55 -3.80
N ALA A 318 29.04 -17.26 -3.66
CA ALA A 318 28.62 -16.43 -2.53
C ALA A 318 27.28 -15.72 -2.76
N LEU A 319 26.74 -15.78 -3.99
CA LEU A 319 25.56 -15.03 -4.39
C LEU A 319 24.34 -15.59 -3.67
N ASP A 320 23.65 -14.72 -2.95
CA ASP A 320 22.34 -14.96 -2.37
C ASP A 320 21.44 -13.81 -2.83
N ILE A 321 20.59 -14.08 -3.83
CA ILE A 321 19.78 -13.05 -4.46
C ILE A 321 18.77 -12.54 -3.43
N ARG A 322 18.84 -11.25 -3.11
CA ARG A 322 17.91 -10.64 -2.16
C ARG A 322 16.51 -10.62 -2.75
N GLU A 323 15.59 -11.23 -2.03
CA GLU A 323 14.16 -11.16 -2.32
C GLU A 323 13.58 -9.80 -1.93
N GLU A 324 12.57 -9.38 -2.68
CA GLU A 324 11.83 -8.16 -2.37
C GLU A 324 10.91 -8.38 -1.16
N THR A 325 10.96 -7.45 -0.20
CA THR A 325 10.01 -7.37 0.90
C THR A 325 8.91 -6.38 0.52
N LEU A 326 7.72 -6.90 0.22
CA LEU A 326 6.55 -6.09 -0.09
C LEU A 326 6.00 -5.45 1.18
N LEU A 327 5.82 -4.13 1.14
CA LEU A 327 5.26 -3.33 2.22
C LEU A 327 4.02 -2.56 1.73
N PRO A 328 3.04 -2.28 2.60
CA PRO A 328 1.93 -1.40 2.25
C PRO A 328 2.42 0.05 2.12
N ASP A 329 1.60 0.92 1.53
CA ASP A 329 1.88 2.35 1.52
C ASP A 329 1.87 2.99 2.92
N PHE A 330 2.50 4.17 3.03
CA PHE A 330 2.51 4.95 4.25
C PHE A 330 1.11 5.34 4.69
N GLN A 331 0.82 5.10 5.97
CA GLN A 331 -0.40 5.56 6.62
C GLN A 331 -0.04 6.65 7.64
N TYR A 332 -0.66 7.82 7.50
CA TYR A 332 -0.51 8.90 8.45
C TYR A 332 -1.12 8.52 9.81
N ASP A 333 -0.30 8.54 10.86
CA ASP A 333 -0.65 8.15 12.24
C ASP A 333 -0.88 9.35 13.18
N GLY A 334 -0.76 10.58 12.66
CA GLY A 334 -0.96 11.79 13.42
C GLY A 334 -2.44 12.10 13.70
N GLN A 335 -2.66 13.12 14.53
CA GLN A 335 -4.00 13.48 15.02
C GLN A 335 -4.63 14.66 14.25
N ASP A 336 -3.87 15.36 13.40
CA ASP A 336 -4.39 16.51 12.66
C ASP A 336 -5.29 16.01 11.51
N SER A 337 -6.56 16.43 11.55
CA SER A 337 -7.56 16.00 10.56
C SER A 337 -7.31 16.54 9.16
N ILE A 338 -6.69 17.72 9.04
CA ILE A 338 -6.35 18.33 7.75
C ILE A 338 -5.12 17.64 7.16
N GLU A 339 -4.09 17.38 7.98
CA GLU A 339 -2.95 16.57 7.55
C GLU A 339 -3.44 15.20 7.08
N LYS A 340 -4.31 14.52 7.85
CA LYS A 340 -4.85 13.23 7.44
C LYS A 340 -5.50 13.27 6.06
N LEU A 341 -6.30 14.30 5.76
CA LEU A 341 -6.88 14.48 4.42
C LEU A 341 -5.79 14.62 3.35
N VAL A 342 -4.80 15.49 3.56
CA VAL A 342 -3.69 15.68 2.62
C VAL A 342 -2.94 14.38 2.39
N TYR A 343 -2.50 13.68 3.43
CA TYR A 343 -1.77 12.42 3.30
C TYR A 343 -2.60 11.35 2.56
N THR A 344 -3.90 11.24 2.84
CA THR A 344 -4.77 10.30 2.12
C THR A 344 -4.85 10.63 0.64
N ALA A 345 -5.13 11.88 0.27
CA ALA A 345 -5.21 12.28 -1.13
C ALA A 345 -3.88 12.11 -1.88
N GLU A 346 -2.75 12.39 -1.21
CA GLU A 346 -1.43 12.25 -1.82
C GLU A 346 -1.02 10.78 -2.01
N ILE A 347 -1.38 9.89 -1.08
CA ILE A 347 -1.17 8.44 -1.27
C ILE A 347 -2.04 7.95 -2.43
N GLU A 348 -3.33 8.30 -2.47
CA GLU A 348 -4.22 7.95 -3.59
C GLU A 348 -3.70 8.46 -4.94
N GLN A 349 -3.10 9.65 -4.97
CA GLN A 349 -2.60 10.26 -6.20
C GLN A 349 -1.27 9.68 -6.68
N ASN A 350 -0.43 9.16 -5.78
CA ASN A 350 0.97 8.78 -6.09
C ASN A 350 1.27 7.29 -5.90
N SER A 351 0.34 6.52 -5.34
CA SER A 351 0.51 5.08 -5.15
C SER A 351 0.62 4.35 -6.49
N ASP A 352 1.57 3.42 -6.55
CA ASP A 352 1.75 2.50 -7.66
C ASP A 352 2.32 1.20 -7.09
N PRO A 353 1.47 0.20 -6.78
CA PRO A 353 1.89 -1.06 -6.15
C PRO A 353 2.97 -1.81 -6.95
N TYR A 354 3.05 -1.61 -8.26
CA TYR A 354 4.09 -2.21 -9.10
C TYR A 354 5.45 -1.56 -8.94
N GLN A 355 5.52 -0.35 -8.40
CA GLN A 355 6.76 0.39 -8.16
C GLN A 355 7.13 0.41 -6.67
N GLY A 356 6.56 -0.49 -5.86
CA GLY A 356 6.84 -0.61 -4.44
C GLY A 356 5.97 0.31 -3.58
N PHE A 357 6.36 0.51 -2.33
CA PHE A 357 5.57 1.25 -1.35
C PHE A 357 5.84 2.76 -1.40
N THR A 358 4.80 3.54 -1.15
CA THR A 358 4.82 4.99 -1.26
C THR A 358 4.95 5.63 0.11
N ILE A 359 5.95 6.51 0.26
CA ILE A 359 6.09 7.41 1.41
C ILE A 359 5.71 8.82 0.97
N VAL A 360 4.94 9.50 1.80
CA VAL A 360 4.57 10.91 1.61
C VAL A 360 5.08 11.72 2.78
N ALA A 361 5.46 12.95 2.53
CA ALA A 361 5.54 14.02 3.52
C ALA A 361 4.84 15.25 2.96
N ALA A 362 4.20 16.05 3.82
CA ALA A 362 3.47 17.23 3.40
C ALA A 362 3.81 18.44 4.26
N LYS A 363 4.12 19.56 3.61
CA LYS A 363 4.20 20.88 4.23
C LYS A 363 2.93 21.66 3.89
N ILE A 364 2.05 21.85 4.88
CA ILE A 364 0.81 22.62 4.71
C ILE A 364 1.10 24.12 4.93
N PHE A 365 0.67 24.95 3.98
CA PHE A 365 0.77 26.41 4.03
C PHE A 365 -0.50 27.06 4.57
N GLY A 366 -1.65 26.40 4.37
CA GLY A 366 -2.92 26.86 4.91
C GLY A 366 -4.10 26.02 4.43
N SER A 367 -5.19 26.13 5.18
CA SER A 367 -6.48 25.52 4.89
C SER A 367 -7.57 26.58 4.94
N TYR A 368 -8.39 26.67 3.90
CA TYR A 368 -9.36 27.75 3.72
C TYR A 368 -10.74 27.16 3.45
N GLU A 369 -11.71 27.49 4.31
CA GLU A 369 -13.10 27.10 4.15
C GLU A 369 -13.92 28.25 3.54
N GLU A 370 -14.72 27.94 2.53
CA GLU A 370 -15.69 28.87 1.95
C GLU A 370 -16.95 28.10 1.51
N GLY A 371 -18.09 28.40 2.15
CA GLY A 371 -19.32 27.65 1.93
C GLY A 371 -19.21 26.20 2.40
N GLN A 372 -19.38 25.25 1.48
CA GLN A 372 -19.22 23.80 1.74
C GLN A 372 -17.85 23.27 1.32
N LEU A 373 -16.95 24.13 0.83
CA LEU A 373 -15.65 23.71 0.31
C LEU A 373 -14.55 24.03 1.31
N LEU A 374 -13.62 23.08 1.44
CA LEU A 374 -12.32 23.25 2.09
C LEU A 374 -11.26 23.13 1.01
N ARG A 375 -10.33 24.08 0.94
CA ARG A 375 -9.15 23.96 0.09
C ARG A 375 -7.89 24.04 0.93
N VAL A 376 -7.03 23.05 0.77
CA VAL A 376 -5.75 22.92 1.49
C VAL A 376 -4.62 23.11 0.50
N PHE A 377 -3.63 23.91 0.87
CA PHE A 377 -2.46 24.20 0.04
C PHE A 377 -1.23 23.59 0.69
N ALA A 378 -0.56 22.70 -0.03
CA ALA A 378 0.59 21.98 0.47
C ALA A 378 1.70 21.91 -0.57
N THR A 379 2.93 21.68 -0.11
CA THR A 379 4.00 21.11 -0.93
C THR A 379 4.30 19.74 -0.39
N THR A 380 4.21 18.73 -1.24
CA THR A 380 4.31 17.33 -0.84
C THR A 380 5.54 16.71 -1.46
N TYR A 381 6.19 15.82 -0.71
CA TYR A 381 7.25 14.96 -1.21
C TYR A 381 6.73 13.52 -1.16
N SER A 382 6.34 13.00 -2.31
CA SER A 382 6.02 11.60 -2.52
C SER A 382 7.22 10.88 -3.13
N ALA A 383 7.53 9.68 -2.62
CA ALA A 383 8.54 8.81 -3.20
C ALA A 383 8.13 7.35 -3.03
N ARG A 384 8.54 6.53 -4.00
CA ARG A 384 8.26 5.10 -4.04
C ARG A 384 9.55 4.33 -3.81
N TYR A 385 9.45 3.29 -2.99
CA TYR A 385 10.57 2.52 -2.50
C TYR A 385 10.35 1.03 -2.70
N ARG A 386 11.43 0.32 -3.03
CA ARG A 386 11.52 -1.14 -2.94
C ARG A 386 12.55 -1.51 -1.89
N LEU A 387 12.32 -2.64 -1.22
CA LEU A 387 13.21 -3.14 -0.17
C LEU A 387 13.68 -4.54 -0.54
N TYR A 388 14.99 -4.70 -0.74
CA TYR A 388 15.63 -5.99 -0.99
C TYR A 388 16.55 -6.32 0.17
N GLY A 389 16.16 -7.25 1.04
CA GLY A 389 16.85 -7.46 2.32
C GLY A 389 16.97 -6.16 3.14
N ASP A 390 18.19 -5.65 3.29
CA ASP A 390 18.51 -4.39 3.97
C ASP A 390 18.76 -3.21 3.01
N ALA A 391 18.66 -3.42 1.69
CA ALA A 391 18.90 -2.39 0.68
C ALA A 391 17.58 -1.75 0.24
N LEU A 392 17.46 -0.43 0.44
CA LEU A 392 16.37 0.37 -0.09
C LEU A 392 16.72 0.91 -1.46
N ASP A 393 15.80 0.76 -2.40
CA ASP A 393 15.82 1.42 -3.70
C ASP A 393 14.77 2.52 -3.75
N GLN A 394 15.15 3.74 -4.14
CA GLN A 394 14.19 4.79 -4.44
C GLN A 394 13.92 4.81 -5.94
N VAL A 395 12.85 4.12 -6.36
CA VAL A 395 12.54 3.95 -7.80
C VAL A 395 11.87 5.18 -8.41
N GLY A 396 11.35 6.09 -7.59
CA GLY A 396 10.80 7.35 -8.06
C GLY A 396 10.44 8.32 -6.93
N GLY A 397 10.16 9.56 -7.29
CA GLY A 397 9.64 10.56 -6.36
C GLY A 397 9.66 11.95 -6.93
N SER A 398 8.85 12.83 -6.35
CA SER A 398 8.69 14.21 -6.77
C SER A 398 8.35 15.09 -5.58
N VAL A 399 8.74 16.36 -5.66
CA VAL A 399 8.29 17.40 -4.74
C VAL A 399 7.33 18.28 -5.51
N VAL A 400 6.07 18.35 -5.08
CA VAL A 400 5.01 18.98 -5.87
C VAL A 400 4.14 19.88 -5.00
N PRO A 401 4.06 21.18 -5.30
CA PRO A 401 3.01 22.05 -4.77
C PRO A 401 1.63 21.68 -5.30
N ALA A 402 0.65 21.58 -4.42
CA ALA A 402 -0.73 21.25 -4.77
C ALA A 402 -1.76 22.04 -3.97
N ALA A 403 -2.94 22.22 -4.59
CA ALA A 403 -4.16 22.67 -3.97
C ALA A 403 -5.18 21.53 -4.01
N ILE A 404 -5.56 21.04 -2.82
CA ILE A 404 -6.48 19.92 -2.66
C ILE A 404 -7.81 20.44 -2.14
N THR A 405 -8.87 20.22 -2.90
CA THR A 405 -10.22 20.74 -2.61
C THR A 405 -11.12 19.61 -2.18
N TYR A 406 -11.80 19.80 -1.05
CA TYR A 406 -12.76 18.87 -0.50
C TYR A 406 -14.13 19.52 -0.39
N LYS A 407 -15.18 18.72 -0.53
CA LYS A 407 -16.56 19.10 -0.25
C LYS A 407 -17.02 18.47 1.05
N ARG A 408 -17.62 19.28 1.92
CA ARG A 408 -18.23 18.81 3.16
C ARG A 408 -19.56 18.12 2.86
N ASP A 409 -19.73 16.89 3.33
CA ASP A 409 -20.96 16.10 3.18
C ASP A 409 -22.02 16.47 4.25
N SER A 410 -23.19 15.81 4.20
CA SER A 410 -24.27 16.03 5.16
C SER A 410 -23.95 15.61 6.60
N ASN A 411 -22.93 14.76 6.78
CA ASN A 411 -22.47 14.24 8.06
C ASN A 411 -21.31 15.09 8.64
N GLY A 412 -20.82 16.06 7.88
CA GLY A 412 -19.68 16.91 8.26
C GLY A 412 -18.32 16.37 7.84
N ASN A 413 -18.26 15.26 7.10
CA ASN A 413 -17.01 14.70 6.59
C ASN A 413 -16.58 15.40 5.31
N TYR A 414 -15.29 15.33 4.99
CA TYR A 414 -14.73 15.86 3.76
C TYR A 414 -14.54 14.76 2.72
N VAL A 415 -15.05 14.99 1.52
CA VAL A 415 -14.87 14.12 0.34
C VAL A 415 -14.02 14.88 -0.67
N LEU A 416 -12.99 14.23 -1.22
CA LEU A 416 -12.12 14.82 -2.24
C LEU A 416 -12.97 15.24 -3.46
N LEU A 417 -12.83 16.49 -3.87
CA LEU A 417 -13.58 17.08 -5.00
C LEU A 417 -12.67 17.37 -6.18
N ASP A 418 -11.48 17.91 -5.92
CA ASP A 418 -10.57 18.39 -6.96
C ASP A 418 -9.12 18.41 -6.44
N TYR A 419 -8.17 18.08 -7.31
CA TYR A 419 -6.74 18.06 -7.02
C TYR A 419 -6.00 18.82 -8.13
N GLN A 420 -5.34 19.93 -7.77
CA GLN A 420 -4.59 20.75 -8.71
C GLN A 420 -3.13 20.82 -8.29
N GLN A 421 -2.23 20.25 -9.09
CA GLN A 421 -0.78 20.35 -8.87
C GLN A 421 -0.13 21.43 -9.73
N SER A 422 1.06 21.87 -9.31
CA SER A 422 1.90 22.72 -10.14
C SER A 422 2.30 22.00 -11.43
N GLN A 423 2.35 22.75 -12.52
CA GLN A 423 2.93 22.30 -13.80
C GLN A 423 4.45 22.41 -13.76
N ASP A 424 5.13 22.01 -14.84
CA ASP A 424 6.59 22.05 -14.93
C ASP A 424 7.12 23.23 -15.75
N GLY A 425 8.44 23.44 -15.68
CA GLY A 425 9.18 24.38 -16.53
C GLY A 425 8.67 25.82 -16.43
N SER A 426 8.43 26.47 -17.58
CA SER A 426 7.94 27.85 -17.62
C SER A 426 6.53 28.04 -17.05
N HIS A 427 5.77 26.95 -16.86
CA HIS A 427 4.42 26.98 -16.32
C HIS A 427 4.34 26.71 -14.81
N TRP A 428 5.45 26.32 -14.19
CA TRP A 428 5.51 25.98 -12.76
C TRP A 428 5.02 27.12 -11.87
N ALA A 429 5.70 28.27 -11.85
CA ALA A 429 5.27 29.40 -11.02
C ALA A 429 3.89 29.98 -11.43
N PRO A 430 3.56 30.13 -12.73
CA PRO A 430 2.21 30.54 -13.16
C PRO A 430 1.09 29.64 -12.63
N SER A 431 1.26 28.31 -12.66
CA SER A 431 0.24 27.38 -12.16
C SER A 431 -0.01 27.50 -10.65
N ILE A 432 1.03 27.78 -9.86
CA ILE A 432 0.90 28.04 -8.42
C ILE A 432 0.09 29.32 -8.15
N LEU A 433 0.37 30.39 -8.90
CA LEU A 433 -0.40 31.64 -8.82
C LEU A 433 -1.86 31.45 -9.23
N GLU A 434 -2.12 30.54 -10.17
CA GLU A 434 -3.46 30.21 -10.64
C GLU A 434 -4.29 29.53 -9.54
N PHE A 435 -3.76 28.47 -8.92
CA PHE A 435 -4.53 27.70 -7.94
C PHE A 435 -4.62 28.37 -6.55
N CYS A 436 -3.73 29.31 -6.19
CA CYS A 436 -3.69 30.00 -4.87
C CYS A 436 -4.85 30.99 -4.64
N ARG A 437 -6.08 30.49 -4.68
CA ARG A 437 -7.32 31.25 -4.62
C ARG A 437 -8.36 30.57 -3.72
N MET A 438 -9.22 31.38 -3.12
CA MET A 438 -10.36 30.93 -2.32
C MET A 438 -11.28 30.00 -3.13
N PRO A 439 -11.80 28.91 -2.53
CA PRO A 439 -12.43 27.82 -3.29
C PRO A 439 -13.78 28.15 -3.93
N VAL A 440 -14.49 29.19 -3.49
CA VAL A 440 -15.78 29.61 -4.06
C VAL A 440 -15.68 30.97 -4.74
N SER A 441 -15.12 31.98 -4.07
CA SER A 441 -15.05 33.35 -4.58
C SER A 441 -13.95 33.56 -5.62
N GLY A 442 -12.96 32.67 -5.70
CA GLY A 442 -11.80 32.80 -6.59
C GLY A 442 -10.87 33.97 -6.23
N GLN A 443 -11.08 34.60 -5.06
CA GLN A 443 -10.22 35.67 -4.58
C GLN A 443 -8.81 35.13 -4.31
N GLU A 444 -7.80 35.86 -4.74
CA GLU A 444 -6.40 35.53 -4.46
C GLU A 444 -6.14 35.56 -2.95
N ILE A 445 -5.39 34.58 -2.45
CA ILE A 445 -4.98 34.51 -1.05
C ILE A 445 -3.64 35.25 -0.92
N PRO A 446 -3.59 36.44 -0.29
CA PRO A 446 -2.42 37.29 -0.34
C PRO A 446 -1.17 36.61 0.23
N GLY A 447 -0.10 36.56 -0.57
CA GLY A 447 1.22 36.05 -0.17
C GLY A 447 1.37 34.53 -0.17
N LEU A 448 0.30 33.75 -0.37
CA LEU A 448 0.34 32.29 -0.33
C LEU A 448 1.24 31.70 -1.43
N ALA A 449 1.04 32.11 -2.67
CA ALA A 449 1.85 31.63 -3.80
C ALA A 449 3.34 31.93 -3.60
N ASN A 450 3.68 33.13 -3.10
CA ASN A 450 5.06 33.50 -2.79
C ASN A 450 5.66 32.64 -1.68
N ALA A 451 4.88 32.27 -0.66
CA ALA A 451 5.32 31.39 0.41
C ALA A 451 5.65 29.99 -0.11
N ILE A 452 4.77 29.43 -0.96
CA ILE A 452 4.97 28.13 -1.61
C ILE A 452 6.23 28.16 -2.49
N ILE A 453 6.36 29.16 -3.37
CA ILE A 453 7.50 29.29 -4.28
C ILE A 453 8.82 29.46 -3.51
N SER A 454 8.79 30.24 -2.42
CA SER A 454 9.96 30.47 -1.58
C SER A 454 10.39 29.19 -0.86
N HIS A 455 9.44 28.41 -0.32
CA HIS A 455 9.73 27.15 0.35
C HIS A 455 10.26 26.09 -0.64
N TYR A 456 9.72 26.04 -1.85
CA TYR A 456 10.20 25.12 -2.89
C TYR A 456 11.68 25.34 -3.27
N SER A 457 12.22 26.54 -3.05
CA SER A 457 13.65 26.80 -3.27
C SER A 457 14.54 26.20 -2.18
N ASN A 458 13.99 25.86 -1.02
CA ASN A 458 14.68 25.22 0.10
C ASN A 458 13.67 24.45 0.98
N TYR A 459 13.46 23.18 0.66
CA TYR A 459 12.52 22.27 1.32
C TYR A 459 13.23 21.20 2.18
N ASP A 460 14.38 21.53 2.77
CA ASP A 460 15.14 20.56 3.58
C ASP A 460 14.33 20.05 4.78
N ASP A 461 13.43 20.86 5.34
CA ASP A 461 12.48 20.45 6.37
C ASP A 461 11.53 19.34 5.87
N LEU A 462 11.04 19.45 4.64
CA LEU A 462 10.17 18.44 4.02
C LEU A 462 10.94 17.16 3.71
N ARG A 463 12.21 17.27 3.27
CA ARG A 463 13.08 16.10 3.06
C ARG A 463 13.35 15.35 4.37
N GLN A 464 13.60 16.08 5.46
CA GLN A 464 13.79 15.48 6.77
C GLN A 464 12.51 14.77 7.24
N LEU A 465 11.35 15.43 7.14
CA LEU A 465 10.06 14.83 7.46
C LEU A 465 9.77 13.57 6.64
N HIS A 466 10.14 13.57 5.35
CA HIS A 466 10.00 12.40 4.50
C HIS A 466 10.81 11.21 5.01
N PHE A 467 12.05 11.42 5.41
CA PHE A 467 12.86 10.35 6.01
C PHE A 467 12.39 9.92 7.39
N ASP A 468 11.81 10.82 8.18
CA ASP A 468 11.19 10.46 9.45
C ASP A 468 9.94 9.58 9.22
N ASN A 469 9.14 9.89 8.21
CA ASN A 469 7.99 9.08 7.81
C ASN A 469 8.43 7.71 7.28
N LEU A 470 9.46 7.65 6.43
CA LEU A 470 10.05 6.39 5.96
C LEU A 470 10.56 5.55 7.14
N TYR A 471 11.26 6.15 8.10
CA TYR A 471 11.72 5.44 9.30
C TYR A 471 10.55 4.85 10.10
N LYS A 472 9.55 5.67 10.42
CA LYS A 472 8.36 5.22 11.16
C LYS A 472 7.64 4.09 10.43
N HIS A 473 7.52 4.22 9.11
CA HIS A 473 6.88 3.22 8.26
C HIS A 473 7.60 1.87 8.32
N LEU A 474 8.91 1.88 8.10
CA LEU A 474 9.74 0.67 8.14
C LEU A 474 9.70 0.03 9.53
N ALA A 475 9.83 0.83 10.59
CA ALA A 475 9.76 0.35 11.96
C ALA A 475 8.39 -0.25 12.32
N ALA A 476 7.29 0.38 11.88
CA ALA A 476 5.93 -0.12 12.09
C ALA A 476 5.69 -1.46 11.38
N ASN A 477 6.37 -1.71 10.27
CA ASN A 477 6.34 -2.97 9.53
C ASN A 477 7.44 -3.97 9.98
N GLY A 478 8.09 -3.74 11.11
CA GLY A 478 9.03 -4.68 11.72
C GLY A 478 10.43 -4.71 11.08
N ILE A 479 10.72 -3.82 10.13
CA ILE A 479 12.04 -3.68 9.52
C ILE A 479 12.96 -2.99 10.55
N ARG A 480 14.15 -3.56 10.76
CA ARG A 480 15.14 -3.06 11.74
C ARG A 480 16.38 -2.47 11.10
N GLU A 481 16.73 -2.98 9.92
CA GLU A 481 17.90 -2.59 9.16
C GLU A 481 17.43 -2.31 7.74
N ALA A 482 17.70 -1.09 7.28
CA ALA A 482 17.45 -0.68 5.91
C ALA A 482 18.35 0.52 5.61
N THR A 483 18.97 0.52 4.43
CA THR A 483 19.91 1.57 4.00
C THR A 483 19.61 1.98 2.57
N LEU A 484 19.48 3.29 2.35
CA LEU A 484 19.39 3.91 1.04
C LEU A 484 20.71 4.59 0.72
N THR A 485 21.31 4.25 -0.42
CA THR A 485 22.54 4.86 -0.92
C THR A 485 22.31 5.58 -2.23
N ASN A 486 22.97 6.71 -2.44
CA ASN A 486 22.94 7.39 -3.74
C ASN A 486 23.86 6.71 -4.77
N SER A 487 23.87 7.22 -6.00
CA SER A 487 24.71 6.71 -7.09
C SER A 487 26.22 6.81 -6.87
N ARG A 488 26.68 7.52 -5.82
CA ARG A 488 28.08 7.59 -5.40
C ARG A 488 28.41 6.64 -4.25
N GLY A 489 27.43 5.86 -3.77
CA GLY A 489 27.57 4.99 -2.61
C GLY A 489 27.47 5.71 -1.27
N GLU A 490 27.06 6.97 -1.24
CA GLU A 490 26.87 7.72 0.01
C GLU A 490 25.51 7.37 0.63
N ILE A 491 25.49 7.09 1.93
CA ILE A 491 24.27 6.77 2.68
C ILE A 491 23.39 8.03 2.78
N GLN A 492 22.18 7.97 2.23
CA GLN A 492 21.16 9.03 2.34
C GLN A 492 20.19 8.77 3.50
N PHE A 493 19.92 7.49 3.79
CA PHE A 493 19.07 7.06 4.88
C PHE A 493 19.58 5.73 5.43
N SER A 494 19.52 5.56 6.76
CA SER A 494 19.77 4.28 7.41
C SER A 494 18.96 4.17 8.69
N MET A 495 18.32 3.02 8.92
CA MET A 495 17.64 2.73 10.19
C MET A 495 18.60 2.57 11.37
N SER A 496 19.87 2.22 11.09
CA SER A 496 20.87 1.89 12.11
C SER A 496 21.74 3.09 12.52
N SER A 497 21.53 4.27 11.94
CA SER A 497 22.38 5.43 12.21
C SER A 497 22.06 6.04 13.59
N PRO A 498 23.04 6.15 14.50
CA PRO A 498 22.83 6.65 15.87
C PRO A 498 22.56 8.17 15.95
N ASP A 499 22.75 8.91 14.85
CA ASP A 499 22.68 10.38 14.82
C ASP A 499 21.26 10.95 14.57
N ARG A 500 20.20 10.22 14.96
CA ARG A 500 18.82 10.71 14.91
C ARG A 500 18.11 10.52 16.25
N LEU A 501 18.45 11.40 17.19
CA LEU A 501 17.67 11.75 18.38
C LEU A 501 17.57 13.27 18.51
#